data_AF-A0A1M6HG04-F1
#
_entry.id   AF-A0A1M6HG04-F1
#
_cell.length_a   1.000
_cell.length_b   1.000
_cell.length_c   1.000
_cell.angle_alpha   90.00
_cell.angle_beta   90.00
_cell.angle_gamma   90.00
#
_symmetry.space_group_name_H-M   'P 1'
#
loop_
_entity.id
_entity.type
_entity.pdbx_description
1 polymer ?
#
loop_
_entity_poly.entity_id
_entity_poly.type
_entity_poly.pdbx_seq_one_letter_code
_entity_poly.pdbx_strand_id
1 'polypeptide(L)' 'DLPSTDYWFVVFYQEKGQNKEFKSHFSLKR' A
#
# COMPACT_ATOMS: atom_id res chain seq x y z
N ASP A 1 -21.76 11.76 -2.85
CA ASP A 1 -20.47 11.26 -2.35
C ASP A 1 -19.57 10.79 -3.47
N LEU A 2 -18.49 11.53 -3.74
CA LEU A 2 -17.36 10.90 -4.43
C LEU A 2 -16.76 9.89 -3.45
N PRO A 3 -16.52 8.63 -3.85
CA PRO A 3 -15.80 7.71 -2.98
C PRO A 3 -14.44 8.35 -2.70
N SER A 4 -14.17 8.66 -1.42
CA SER A 4 -12.83 9.00 -0.95
C SER A 4 -11.93 7.88 -1.43
N THR A 5 -11.17 8.14 -2.50
CA THR A 5 -10.59 7.04 -3.28
C THR A 5 -9.48 6.44 -2.44
N ASP A 6 -9.76 5.26 -1.90
CA ASP A 6 -8.86 4.53 -1.02
C ASP A 6 -7.92 3.72 -1.91
N TYR A 7 -6.66 4.16 -2.01
CA TYR A 7 -5.65 3.57 -2.88
C TYR A 7 -4.83 2.57 -2.09
N TRP A 8 -4.78 1.34 -2.59
CA TRP A 8 -4.00 0.27 -2.01
C TRP A 8 -2.71 0.08 -2.80
N PHE A 9 -1.60 -0.14 -2.10
CA PHE A 9 -0.33 -0.51 -2.71
C PHE A 9 0.34 -1.65 -1.96
N VAL A 10 1.16 -2.39 -2.70
CA VAL A 10 1.93 -3.51 -2.20
C VAL A 10 3.37 -3.33 -2.63
N VAL A 11 4.29 -3.43 -1.67
CA VAL A 11 5.74 -3.36 -1.88
C VAL A 11 6.33 -4.74 -1.62
N PHE A 12 6.98 -5.30 -2.62
CA PHE A 12 7.79 -6.49 -2.48
C PHE A 12 9.24 -6.08 -2.25
N TYR A 13 9.84 -6.53 -1.16
CA TYR A 13 11.21 -6.18 -0.80
C TYR A 13 11.91 -7.35 -0.11
N GLN A 14 13.24 -7.34 -0.13
CA GLN A 14 14.04 -8.37 0.53
C GLN A 14 14.62 -7.80 1.83
N GLU A 15 14.26 -8.38 2.97
CA GLU A 15 14.78 -8.00 4.28
C GLU A 15 15.65 -9.13 4.83
N LYS A 16 16.95 -8.85 5.02
CA LYS A 16 17.93 -9.84 5.53
C LYS A 16 17.94 -11.14 4.72
N GLY A 17 17.84 -11.03 3.40
CA GLY A 17 17.81 -12.18 2.49
C GLY A 17 16.45 -12.87 2.33
N GLN A 18 15.44 -12.47 3.11
CA GLN A 18 14.09 -13.03 3.02
C GLN A 18 13.15 -12.11 2.23
N ASN A 19 12.41 -12.69 1.28
CA ASN A 19 11.41 -11.95 0.52
C ASN A 19 10.21 -11.64 1.44
N LYS A 20 9.83 -10.37 1.48
CA LYS A 20 8.71 -9.85 2.25
C LYS A 20 7.78 -9.03 1.37
N GLU A 21 6.53 -8.98 1.79
CA GLU A 21 5.48 -8.18 1.19
C GLU A 21 4.96 -7.20 2.25
N PHE A 22 4.86 -5.93 1.89
CA PHE A 22 4.23 -4.89 2.69
C PHE A 22 3.02 -4.34 1.93
N LYS A 23 1.83 -4.51 2.50
CA LYS A 23 0.58 -3.97 1.96
C LYS A 23 0.11 -2.80 2.82
N SER A 24 -0.18 -1.68 2.18
CA SER A 24 -0.72 -0.49 2.86
C SER A 24 -1.67 0.27 1.94
N HIS A 25 -2.36 1.25 2.50
CA HIS A 25 -3.31 2.07 1.77
C HIS A 25 -3.23 3.53 2.19
N PHE A 26 -3.64 4.42 1.29
CA PHE A 26 -3.84 5.82 1.59
C PHE A 26 -5.14 6.30 0.96
N SER A 27 -5.89 7.10 1.69
CA SER A 27 -7.08 7.76 1.15
C SER A 27 -6.68 9.15 0.65
N LEU A 28 -7.00 9.47 -0.60
CA LEU A 28 -6.81 10.84 -1.09
C LEU A 28 -7.95 11.72 -0.57
N LYS A 29 -7.67 12.56 0.42
CA LYS A 29 -8.58 13.63 0.86
C LYS A 29 -8.39 14.83 -0.07
N ARG A 30 -9.47 15.20 -0.76
CA ARG A 30 -9.51 16.39 -1.62
C ARG A 30 -9.68 17.65 -0.79
#